data_AF-A0A7J4ZX09-F1
#
_entry.id   AF-A0A7J4ZX09-F1
#
_cell.length_a   1.000
_cell.length_b   1.000
_cell.length_c   1.000
_cell.angle_alpha   90.00
_cell.angle_beta   90.00
_cell.angle_gamma   90.00
#
_symmetry.space_group_name_H-M   'P 1'
#
loop_
_entity.id
_entity.type
_entity.pdbx_description
1 polymer ?
#
loop_
_entity_poly.entity_id
_entity_poly.type
_entity_poly.pdbx_seq_one_letter_code
_entity_poly.pdbx_strand_id
1 'polypeptide(L)'
;MGWPAGTTIRVPDDAYRFGEGPLTLRVTEVLSVGPFEGRLWAEVRGHQVNADGTLRPRERFASIRVDRARVIATDTPRVRAADGLGAAQQPGTADRLGTVDRLGTEQPGSVDRVGSAGPAAR
;
A
#
# COMPACT_ATOMS: atom_id res chain seq x y z
N MET A 1 22.76 16.83 -6.46
CA MET A 1 21.33 16.58 -6.22
C MET A 1 21.21 15.40 -5.26
N GLY A 2 20.47 15.54 -4.17
CA GLY A 2 20.25 14.47 -3.18
C GLY A 2 18.77 14.08 -3.12
N TRP A 3 18.47 12.93 -2.52
CA TRP A 3 17.11 12.51 -2.24
C TRP A 3 16.66 13.12 -0.90
N PRO A 4 15.64 13.99 -0.86
CA PRO A 4 15.12 14.46 0.41
C PRO A 4 14.52 13.30 1.21
N ALA A 5 14.49 13.43 2.53
CA ALA A 5 13.79 12.50 3.40
C ALA A 5 12.32 12.32 2.95
N GLY A 6 11.81 11.10 3.01
CA GLY A 6 10.48 10.75 2.51
C GLY A 6 10.44 10.35 1.03
N THR A 7 11.52 10.52 0.28
CA THR A 7 11.61 10.08 -1.13
C THR A 7 11.64 8.56 -1.23
N THR A 8 10.82 7.99 -2.10
CA THR A 8 10.90 6.59 -2.50
C THR A 8 11.65 6.47 -3.81
N ILE A 9 12.74 5.69 -3.78
CA ILE A 9 13.57 5.39 -4.92
C ILE A 9 13.47 3.91 -5.29
N ARG A 10 13.57 3.63 -6.59
CA ARG A 10 13.78 2.28 -7.13
C ARG A 10 15.18 2.19 -7.70
N VAL A 11 15.90 1.15 -7.30
CA VAL A 11 17.30 0.91 -7.64
C VAL A 11 17.41 -0.47 -8.28
N PRO A 12 18.00 -0.58 -9.49
CA PRO A 12 18.27 -1.88 -10.09
C PRO A 12 19.35 -2.64 -9.29
N ASP A 13 19.35 -3.96 -9.42
CA ASP A 13 20.27 -4.88 -8.72
C ASP A 13 21.76 -4.46 -8.80
N ASP A 14 22.27 -4.17 -10.00
CA ASP A 14 23.64 -3.71 -10.26
C ASP A 14 23.98 -2.30 -9.70
N ALA A 15 23.01 -1.57 -9.13
CA ALA A 15 23.19 -0.19 -8.71
C ALA A 15 23.25 0.00 -7.19
N TYR A 16 23.37 -1.07 -6.40
CA TYR A 16 23.67 -0.97 -4.98
C TYR A 16 24.64 -2.07 -4.53
N ARG A 17 25.42 -1.84 -3.47
CA ARG A 17 26.53 -2.75 -3.09
C ARG A 17 26.12 -4.02 -2.35
N PHE A 18 25.01 -4.00 -1.61
CA PHE A 18 24.67 -5.07 -0.68
C PHE A 18 23.19 -5.48 -0.75
N GLY A 19 22.94 -6.72 -1.17
CA GLY A 19 21.64 -7.36 -1.26
C GLY A 19 21.41 -7.99 -2.63
N GLU A 20 20.22 -8.56 -2.84
CA GLU A 20 19.83 -9.23 -4.07
C GLU A 20 18.48 -8.70 -4.56
N GLY A 21 18.36 -8.53 -5.88
CA GLY A 21 17.15 -8.11 -6.58
C GLY A 21 16.96 -6.58 -6.66
N PRO A 22 15.93 -6.09 -7.35
CA PRO A 22 15.63 -4.66 -7.36
C PRO A 22 15.25 -4.16 -5.95
N LEU A 23 15.84 -3.04 -5.54
CA LEU A 23 15.54 -2.41 -4.25
C LEU A 23 14.57 -1.26 -4.44
N THR A 24 13.45 -1.29 -3.72
CA THR A 24 12.59 -0.10 -3.54
C THR A 24 12.77 0.38 -2.11
N LEU A 25 13.24 1.60 -1.93
CA LEU A 25 13.59 2.15 -0.62
C LEU A 25 12.92 3.51 -0.42
N ARG A 26 12.21 3.67 0.70
CA ARG A 26 11.82 4.98 1.20
C ARG A 26 12.96 5.54 2.05
N VAL A 27 13.67 6.50 1.50
CA VAL A 27 14.81 7.18 2.11
C VAL A 27 14.32 8.00 3.31
N THR A 28 14.85 7.71 4.49
CA THR A 28 14.65 8.53 5.68
C THR A 28 15.79 9.53 5.83
N GLU A 29 17.00 9.17 5.42
CA GLU A 29 18.18 10.00 5.55
C GLU A 29 19.23 9.65 4.48
N VAL A 30 19.94 10.67 3.98
CA VAL A 30 21.15 10.50 3.16
C VAL A 30 22.35 10.78 4.06
N LEU A 31 23.15 9.76 4.32
CA LEU A 31 24.26 9.80 5.27
C LEU A 31 25.52 10.43 4.65
N SER A 32 25.79 10.10 3.38
CA SER A 32 26.97 10.57 2.66
C SER A 32 26.72 10.52 1.16
N VAL A 33 27.37 11.42 0.42
CA VAL A 33 27.41 11.40 -1.05
C VAL A 33 28.84 11.67 -1.49
N GLY A 34 29.39 10.79 -2.32
CA GLY A 34 30.78 10.91 -2.74
C GLY A 34 31.15 10.03 -3.95
N PRO A 35 32.30 10.31 -4.57
CA PRO A 35 32.82 9.48 -5.64
C PRO A 35 33.33 8.13 -5.10
N PHE A 36 32.95 7.04 -5.74
CA PHE A 36 33.48 5.70 -5.51
C PHE A 36 33.57 4.96 -6.85
N GLU A 37 34.73 4.39 -7.16
CA GLU A 37 35.03 3.73 -8.46
C GLU A 37 34.70 4.61 -9.68
N GLY A 38 35.00 5.91 -9.60
CA GLY A 38 34.76 6.87 -10.69
C GLY A 38 33.29 7.21 -10.93
N ARG A 39 32.38 6.78 -10.04
CA ARG A 39 30.94 7.08 -10.11
C ARG A 39 30.46 7.76 -8.84
N LEU A 40 29.33 8.46 -8.91
CA LEU A 40 28.73 9.09 -7.74
C LEU A 40 27.83 8.11 -6.98
N TRP A 41 28.14 7.90 -5.70
CA TRP A 41 27.39 7.03 -4.81
C TRP A 41 26.80 7.84 -3.66
N ALA A 42 25.65 7.38 -3.16
CA ALA A 42 25.01 7.89 -1.96
C ALA A 42 24.80 6.74 -0.97
N GLU A 43 25.23 6.95 0.26
CA GLU A 43 24.90 6.09 1.39
C GLU A 43 23.61 6.59 2.01
N VAL A 44 22.61 5.74 2.06
CA VAL A 44 21.27 6.09 2.54
C VAL A 44 20.79 5.14 3.61
N ARG A 45 19.94 5.67 4.46
CA ARG A 45 19.14 4.94 5.42
C ARG A 45 17.66 5.05 5.04
N GLY A 46 16.91 3.98 5.24
CA GLY A 46 15.48 3.99 4.95
C GLY A 46 14.78 2.66 5.19
N HIS A 47 13.52 2.62 4.80
CA HIS A 47 12.68 1.42 4.88
C HIS A 47 12.47 0.82 3.50
N GLN A 48 12.66 -0.49 3.37
CA GLN A 48 12.33 -1.18 2.12
C GLN A 48 10.82 -1.15 1.90
N VAL A 49 10.41 -0.79 0.70
CA VAL A 49 9.02 -0.92 0.23
C VAL A 49 8.88 -2.30 -0.39
N ASN A 50 8.00 -3.12 0.16
CA ASN A 50 7.61 -4.41 -0.38
C ASN A 50 6.76 -4.21 -1.66
N ALA A 51 6.54 -5.28 -2.42
CA ALA A 51 5.77 -5.22 -3.67
C ALA A 51 4.30 -4.82 -3.48
N ASP A 52 3.73 -5.08 -2.30
CA ASP A 52 2.39 -4.67 -1.86
C ASP A 52 2.34 -3.20 -1.40
N GLY A 53 3.47 -2.48 -1.44
CA GLY A 53 3.59 -1.09 -1.00
C GLY A 53 3.83 -0.92 0.49
N THR A 54 3.88 -2.00 1.28
CA THR A 54 4.13 -1.90 2.72
C THR A 54 5.60 -1.61 3.02
N LEU A 55 5.85 -0.85 4.08
CA LEU A 55 7.22 -0.60 4.56
C LEU A 55 7.66 -1.72 5.48
N ARG A 56 8.85 -2.27 5.23
CA ARG A 56 9.49 -3.15 6.21
C ARG A 56 9.83 -2.35 7.47
N PRO A 57 9.45 -2.83 8.68
CA PRO A 57 9.74 -2.12 9.93
C PRO A 57 11.24 -1.92 10.17
N ARG A 58 12.07 -2.87 9.73
CA ARG A 58 13.51 -2.81 9.88
C ARG A 58 14.11 -1.82 8.88
N GLU A 59 14.87 -0.87 9.43
CA GLU A 59 15.68 0.04 8.63
C GLU A 59 16.81 -0.70 7.91
N ARG A 60 17.11 -0.23 6.71
CA ARG A 60 18.23 -0.68 5.89
C ARG A 60 19.15 0.48 5.57
N PHE A 61 20.44 0.14 5.55
CA PHE A 61 21.50 0.96 5.00
C PHE A 61 21.85 0.45 3.61
N ALA A 62 21.99 1.34 2.64
CA ALA A 62 22.35 0.99 1.28
C ALA A 62 23.29 2.03 0.67
N SER A 63 24.35 1.58 0.01
CA SER A 63 25.17 2.40 -0.88
C SER A 63 24.63 2.26 -2.29
N ILE A 64 24.13 3.35 -2.88
CA ILE A 64 23.37 3.36 -4.14
C ILE A 64 24.07 4.27 -5.14
N ARG A 65 24.15 3.83 -6.40
CA ARG A 65 24.59 4.69 -7.52
C ARG A 65 23.53 5.75 -7.82
N VAL A 66 23.92 7.01 -7.70
CA VAL A 66 23.00 8.14 -7.85
C VAL A 66 22.43 8.22 -9.27
N ASP A 67 23.22 7.89 -10.29
CA ASP A 67 22.81 7.96 -11.70
C ASP A 67 21.78 6.88 -12.09
N ARG A 68 21.65 5.82 -11.29
CA ARG A 68 20.84 4.62 -11.63
C ARG A 68 19.62 4.46 -10.74
N ALA A 69 19.57 5.17 -9.63
CA ALA A 69 18.38 5.28 -8.83
C ALA A 69 17.33 6.14 -9.53
N ARG A 70 16.09 5.68 -9.53
CA ARG A 70 14.95 6.44 -10.05
C ARG A 70 14.04 6.81 -8.91
N VAL A 71 13.70 8.09 -8.80
CA VAL A 71 12.62 8.54 -7.90
C VAL A 71 11.30 8.04 -8.47
N ILE A 72 10.51 7.37 -7.63
CA ILE A 72 9.17 6.87 -8.00
C ILE A 72 8.05 7.58 -7.24
N ALA A 73 8.36 8.13 -6.06
CA ALA A 73 7.46 8.98 -5.30
C ALA A 73 8.28 9.90 -4.38
N THR A 74 7.77 11.08 -4.11
CA THR A 74 8.30 11.95 -3.05
C THR A 74 7.12 12.34 -2.17
N ASP A 75 7.08 11.79 -0.96
CA ASP A 75 6.17 12.31 0.05
C ASP A 75 6.70 13.66 0.47
N THR A 76 6.11 14.73 -0.06
CA THR A 76 6.34 16.05 0.52
C THR A 76 5.69 16.00 1.89
N PRO A 77 6.43 16.31 2.98
CA PRO A 77 5.77 16.44 4.26
C PRO A 77 4.69 17.49 4.07
N ARG A 78 3.42 17.08 4.09
CA ARG A 78 2.32 18.01 4.31
C ARG A 78 2.60 18.55 5.71
N VAL A 79 3.29 19.69 5.78
CA VAL A 79 2.99 20.65 6.82
C VAL A 79 1.48 20.73 6.81
N ARG A 80 0.88 20.23 7.87
CA ARG A 80 -0.52 20.42 8.17
C ARG A 80 -0.65 21.93 8.36
N ALA A 81 -0.76 22.65 7.24
CA ALA A 81 -1.34 23.97 7.24
C ALA A 81 -2.71 23.75 7.86
N ALA A 82 -2.83 24.17 9.10
CA ALA A 82 -4.10 24.37 9.75
C ALA A 82 -4.77 25.55 9.04
N ASP A 83 -5.15 25.34 7.78
CA ASP A 83 -6.04 26.22 7.04
C ASP A 83 -7.32 25.43 6.87
N GLY A 84 -8.34 25.94 7.56
CA GLY A 84 -9.64 25.32 7.66
C GLY A 84 -10.33 25.18 6.31
N LEU A 85 -11.24 24.20 6.30
CA LEU A 85 -12.37 24.07 5.38
C LEU A 85 -12.03 23.72 3.92
N GLY A 86 -12.53 22.55 3.50
CA GLY A 86 -12.98 22.36 2.12
C GLY A 86 -12.27 21.25 1.36
N ALA A 87 -12.81 20.03 1.46
CA ALA A 87 -13.28 19.25 0.30
C ALA A 87 -13.54 17.82 0.75
N ALA A 88 -14.76 17.56 1.21
CA ALA A 88 -15.34 16.24 1.13
C ALA A 88 -15.37 15.84 -0.35
N GLN A 89 -14.56 14.84 -0.72
CA GLN A 89 -14.80 14.07 -1.93
C GLN A 89 -15.16 12.65 -1.51
N GLN A 90 -16.40 12.47 -1.08
CA GLN A 90 -17.10 11.21 -1.28
C GLN A 90 -17.92 11.36 -2.57
N PRO A 91 -17.55 10.71 -3.69
CA PRO A 91 -18.48 10.46 -4.76
C PRO A 91 -19.15 9.12 -4.49
N GLY A 92 -20.25 9.16 -3.75
CA GLY A 92 -21.15 8.04 -3.54
C GLY A 92 -22.57 8.50 -3.82
N THR A 93 -22.85 8.90 -5.06
CA THR A 93 -24.19 9.20 -5.53
C THR A 93 -24.99 7.90 -5.55
N ALA A 94 -25.68 7.62 -4.46
CA ALA A 94 -26.75 6.61 -4.41
C ALA A 94 -27.97 7.25 -3.75
N ASP A 95 -28.49 8.28 -4.42
CA ASP A 95 -29.87 8.68 -4.24
C ASP A 95 -30.73 7.75 -5.11
N ARG A 96 -31.35 6.76 -4.46
CA ARG A 96 -32.73 6.43 -4.82
C ARG A 96 -33.45 5.85 -3.62
N LEU A 97 -34.15 6.75 -2.95
CA LEU A 97 -35.29 6.46 -2.09
C LEU A 97 -36.25 5.51 -2.79
N GLY A 98 -36.50 4.38 -2.16
CA GLY A 98 -37.59 3.46 -2.45
C GLY A 98 -38.33 3.14 -1.16
N THR A 99 -38.92 4.17 -0.55
CA THR A 99 -39.93 3.99 0.50
C THR A 99 -41.22 3.55 -0.15
N VAL A 100 -41.59 2.28 0.02
CA VAL A 100 -43.00 1.87 0.10
C VAL A 100 -43.12 0.75 1.12
N ASP A 101 -43.45 1.14 2.34
CA ASP A 101 -44.24 0.31 3.26
C ASP A 101 -45.60 0.02 2.60
N ARG A 102 -45.95 -1.25 2.43
CA ARG A 102 -47.35 -1.66 2.46
C ARG A 102 -47.49 -3.10 2.97
N LEU A 103 -48.00 -3.16 4.20
CA LEU A 103 -48.66 -4.27 4.89
C LEU A 103 -49.33 -5.30 3.96
N GLY A 104 -49.10 -6.58 4.26
CA GLY A 104 -49.80 -7.71 3.67
C GLY A 104 -49.69 -8.93 4.59
N THR A 105 -50.69 -9.07 5.45
CA THR A 105 -50.90 -10.09 6.47
C THR A 105 -51.40 -11.38 5.81
N GLU A 106 -50.70 -12.51 5.94
CA GLU A 106 -51.35 -13.84 5.96
C GLU A 106 -50.37 -14.99 6.29
N GLN A 107 -50.50 -15.49 7.51
CA GLN A 107 -50.23 -16.88 7.94
C GLN A 107 -51.62 -17.60 7.96
N PRO A 108 -51.81 -18.92 8.19
CA PRO A 108 -51.01 -20.15 7.99
C PRO A 108 -51.78 -21.24 7.18
N GLY A 109 -51.15 -22.40 6.93
CA GLY A 109 -51.82 -23.68 6.60
C GLY A 109 -50.98 -24.50 5.62
N SER A 110 -50.81 -25.82 5.70
CA SER A 110 -51.34 -26.87 6.57
C SER A 110 -50.38 -28.07 6.45
N VAL A 111 -50.32 -28.90 7.49
CA VAL A 111 -49.77 -30.27 7.54
C VAL A 111 -50.31 -31.12 6.35
N ASP A 112 -49.57 -32.06 5.74
CA ASP A 112 -49.08 -33.36 6.24
C ASP A 112 -48.27 -34.04 5.11
N ARG A 113 -47.23 -34.82 5.44
CA ARG A 113 -47.26 -36.29 5.26
C ARG A 113 -45.93 -36.96 5.66
N VAL A 114 -46.08 -37.88 6.59
CA VAL A 114 -45.14 -38.87 7.14
C VAL A 114 -44.82 -39.99 6.14
N GLY A 115 -43.62 -40.56 6.24
CA GLY A 115 -43.28 -41.94 5.81
C GLY A 115 -42.21 -42.00 4.73
N SER A 116 -41.22 -42.89 4.73
CA SER A 116 -40.93 -44.07 5.56
C SER A 116 -39.47 -44.54 5.32
N ALA A 117 -38.94 -45.34 6.25
CA ALA A 117 -37.68 -46.11 6.23
C ALA A 117 -37.41 -46.84 4.88
N GLY A 118 -36.19 -47.21 4.45
CA GLY A 118 -34.95 -47.77 5.03
C GLY A 118 -34.20 -48.48 3.86
N PRO A 119 -33.28 -49.47 4.02
CA PRO A 119 -32.38 -49.82 5.12
C PRO A 119 -30.88 -49.90 4.70
N ALA A 120 -30.07 -50.47 5.59
CA ALA A 120 -28.61 -50.63 5.61
C ALA A 120 -27.98 -51.52 4.51
N ALA A 121 -26.65 -51.36 4.32
CA ALA A 121 -25.62 -52.41 4.40
C ALA A 121 -24.39 -52.08 3.51
N ARG A 122 -23.20 -51.91 4.11
CA ARG A 122 -22.07 -52.87 3.98
C ARG A 122 -20.89 -52.45 4.85
#